data_AF-A0AAV6DEF0-F1
#
_entry.id   AF-A0AAV6DEF0-F1
#
_cell.length_a   1.000
_cell.length_b   1.000
_cell.length_c   1.000
_cell.angle_alpha   90.00
_cell.angle_beta   90.00
_cell.angle_gamma   90.00
#
_symmetry.space_group_name_H-M   'P 1'
#
loop_
_entity.id
_entity.type
_entity.pdbx_description
1 polymer ?
#
loop_
_entity_poly.entity_id
_entity_poly.type
_entity_poly.pdbx_seq_one_letter_code
_entity_poly.pdbx_strand_id
1 'polypeptide(L)'
;MTGVTDDERVRQAEALIAKMKASRGYMYSEWEFAARQDPEFVERYNQLYESSLGEGRHVSAKVREFVAIALLCFRGGERAGLVAHMKRAIGFGATPAELFEVLEACVVPGGAPTFHRGLGALMEVVDGTGSPPAR
;
A
#
# COMPACT_ATOMS: atom_id res chain seq x y z
N MET A 1 3.14 7.09 -36.85
CA MET A 1 3.45 7.00 -35.42
C MET A 1 3.43 8.43 -34.89
N THR A 2 2.26 8.91 -34.49
CA THR A 2 2.09 10.27 -33.96
C THR A 2 2.63 10.29 -32.54
N GLY A 3 3.83 10.84 -32.35
CA GLY A 3 4.40 11.03 -31.02
C GLY A 3 3.45 11.90 -30.20
N VAL A 4 3.04 11.41 -29.03
CA VAL A 4 2.33 12.20 -28.03
C VAL A 4 3.16 13.45 -27.76
N THR A 5 2.56 14.63 -27.87
CA THR A 5 3.27 15.89 -27.61
C THR A 5 3.70 15.95 -26.15
N ASP A 6 4.81 16.64 -25.85
CA ASP A 6 5.33 16.75 -24.48
C ASP A 6 4.29 17.32 -23.50
N ASP A 7 3.48 18.28 -23.94
CA ASP A 7 2.39 18.88 -23.14
C ASP A 7 1.23 17.91 -22.87
N GLU A 8 0.97 16.96 -23.77
CA GLU A 8 -0.05 15.94 -23.59
C GLU A 8 0.43 14.86 -22.61
N ARG A 9 1.70 14.45 -22.72
CA ARG A 9 2.34 13.53 -21.78
C ARG A 9 2.35 14.08 -20.35
N VAL A 10 2.72 15.35 -20.17
CA VAL A 10 2.73 16.00 -18.84
C VAL A 10 1.33 16.04 -18.24
N ARG A 11 0.32 16.44 -19.02
CA ARG A 11 -1.07 16.45 -18.55
C ARG A 11 -1.57 15.05 -18.17
N GLN A 12 -1.25 14.05 -18.98
CA GLN A 12 -1.59 12.66 -18.69
C GLN A 12 -0.93 12.17 -17.39
N ALA A 13 0.35 12.49 -17.18
CA ALA A 13 1.09 12.15 -15.98
C ALA A 13 0.48 12.76 -14.72
N GLU A 14 0.18 14.07 -14.72
CA GLU A 14 -0.39 14.73 -13.56
C GLU A 14 -1.81 14.24 -13.24
N ALA A 15 -2.63 13.97 -14.26
CA ALA A 15 -3.94 13.35 -14.08
C ALA A 15 -3.83 11.94 -13.47
N LEU A 16 -2.86 11.14 -13.92
CA LEU A 16 -2.60 9.81 -13.39
C LEU A 16 -2.11 9.85 -11.93
N ILE A 17 -1.18 10.75 -11.61
CA ILE A 17 -0.69 10.95 -10.23
C ILE A 17 -1.86 11.30 -9.31
N ALA A 18 -2.73 12.23 -9.72
CA ALA A 18 -3.90 12.62 -8.94
C ALA A 18 -4.86 11.43 -8.71
N LYS A 19 -5.16 10.66 -9.77
CA LYS A 19 -5.98 9.44 -9.69
C LYS A 19 -5.41 8.39 -8.72
N MET A 20 -4.10 8.14 -8.80
CA MET A 20 -3.43 7.16 -7.94
C MET A 20 -3.44 7.59 -6.47
N LYS A 21 -3.15 8.86 -6.18
CA LYS A 21 -3.23 9.40 -4.81
C LYS A 21 -4.64 9.31 -4.24
N ALA A 22 -5.66 9.64 -5.03
CA ALA A 22 -7.05 9.59 -4.59
C ALA A 22 -7.53 8.16 -4.31
N SER A 23 -7.19 7.19 -5.17
CA SER A 23 -7.63 5.80 -5.02
C SER A 23 -6.90 5.04 -3.91
N ARG A 24 -5.60 5.29 -3.72
CA ARG A 24 -4.76 4.53 -2.78
C ARG A 24 -4.57 5.25 -1.45
N GLY A 25 -4.82 6.55 -1.37
CA GLY A 25 -4.49 7.38 -0.20
C GLY A 25 -2.99 7.66 -0.05
N TYR A 26 -2.15 7.15 -0.95
CA TYR A 26 -0.71 7.43 -0.99
C TYR A 26 -0.13 7.20 -2.38
N MET A 27 1.04 7.78 -2.65
CA MET A 27 1.88 7.46 -3.79
C MET A 27 3.33 7.76 -3.41
N TYR A 28 4.26 6.86 -3.73
CA TYR A 28 5.68 7.13 -3.48
C TYR A 28 6.24 8.12 -4.51
N SER A 29 7.22 8.94 -4.13
CA SER A 29 7.81 9.97 -4.99
C SER A 29 8.47 9.38 -6.24
N GLU A 30 9.02 8.17 -6.16
CA GLU A 30 9.60 7.45 -7.28
C GLU A 30 8.56 7.10 -8.34
N TRP A 31 7.30 6.83 -7.93
CA TRP A 31 6.21 6.59 -8.87
C TRP A 31 5.68 7.88 -9.48
N GLU A 32 5.75 9.03 -8.79
CA GLU A 32 5.46 10.32 -9.41
C GLU A 32 6.47 10.65 -10.49
N PHE A 33 7.76 10.42 -10.20
CA PHE A 33 8.82 10.54 -11.18
C PHE A 33 8.55 9.61 -12.38
N ALA A 34 8.29 8.33 -12.14
CA ALA A 34 7.99 7.36 -13.18
C ALA A 34 6.79 7.78 -14.04
N ALA A 35 5.72 8.30 -13.44
CA ALA A 35 4.53 8.76 -14.17
C ALA A 35 4.84 9.93 -15.11
N ARG A 36 5.72 10.85 -14.69
CA ARG A 36 6.18 11.97 -15.53
C ARG A 36 7.10 11.52 -16.67
N GLN A 37 7.81 10.40 -16.51
CA GLN A 37 8.67 9.83 -17.56
C GLN A 37 7.86 8.97 -18.56
N ASP A 38 7.02 8.07 -18.06
CA ASP A 38 6.23 7.12 -18.84
C ASP A 38 4.85 6.90 -18.18
N PRO A 39 3.86 7.77 -18.46
CA PRO A 39 2.54 7.65 -17.87
C PRO A 39 1.78 6.41 -18.33
N GLU A 40 2.10 5.87 -19.52
CA GLU A 40 1.43 4.67 -20.04
C GLU A 40 1.85 3.42 -19.26
N PHE A 41 3.15 3.28 -18.98
CA PHE A 41 3.66 2.23 -18.11
C PHE A 41 3.05 2.30 -16.71
N VAL A 42 2.99 3.50 -16.11
CA VAL A 42 2.45 3.65 -14.77
C VAL A 42 0.94 3.40 -14.71
N GLU A 43 0.17 3.75 -15.73
CA GLU A 43 -1.27 3.41 -15.78
C GLU A 43 -1.47 1.89 -15.86
N ARG A 44 -0.67 1.17 -16.65
CA ARG A 44 -0.71 -0.31 -16.70
C ARG A 44 -0.35 -0.93 -15.35
N TYR A 45 0.70 -0.42 -14.70
CA TYR A 45 1.04 -0.82 -13.33
C TYR A 45 -0.12 -0.54 -12.37
N ASN A 46 -0.78 0.61 -12.51
CA ASN A 46 -1.91 0.97 -11.66
C ASN A 46 -3.08 -0.02 -11.80
N GLN A 47 -3.42 -0.39 -13.03
CA GLN A 47 -4.47 -1.39 -13.30
C GLN A 47 -4.14 -2.77 -12.69
N LEU A 48 -2.87 -3.21 -12.78
CA LEU A 48 -2.41 -4.44 -12.15
C LEU A 48 -2.55 -4.36 -10.62
N TYR A 49 -2.12 -3.24 -10.03
CA TYR A 49 -2.19 -3.01 -8.60
C TYR A 49 -3.63 -3.02 -8.09
N GLU A 50 -4.53 -2.28 -8.74
CA GLU A 50 -5.96 -2.23 -8.38
C GLU A 50 -6.62 -3.62 -8.50
N SER A 51 -6.30 -4.37 -9.54
CA SER A 51 -6.83 -5.74 -9.71
C SER A 51 -6.34 -6.70 -8.62
N SER A 52 -5.13 -6.49 -8.12
CA SER A 52 -4.46 -7.36 -7.14
C SER A 52 -4.82 -7.01 -5.69
N LEU A 53 -4.89 -5.72 -5.36
CA LEU A 53 -5.03 -5.22 -3.98
C LEU A 53 -6.31 -4.40 -3.75
N GLY A 54 -7.11 -4.14 -4.78
CA GLY A 54 -8.47 -3.64 -4.65
C GLY A 54 -9.46 -4.75 -4.26
N GLU A 55 -10.75 -4.40 -4.23
CA GLU A 55 -11.81 -5.32 -3.85
C GLU A 55 -11.87 -6.52 -4.81
N GLY A 56 -11.81 -7.73 -4.24
CA GLY A 56 -11.82 -8.96 -5.00
C GLY A 56 -13.20 -9.58 -5.14
N ARG A 57 -13.32 -10.55 -6.05
CA ARG A 57 -14.56 -11.35 -6.20
C ARG A 57 -14.82 -12.32 -5.04
N HIS A 58 -13.76 -12.77 -4.37
CA HIS A 58 -13.83 -13.80 -3.33
C HIS A 58 -13.04 -13.46 -2.06
N VAL A 59 -12.07 -12.55 -2.17
CA VAL A 59 -11.21 -12.11 -1.07
C VAL A 59 -11.27 -10.60 -1.06
N SER A 60 -11.71 -10.02 0.05
CA SER A 60 -11.89 -8.57 0.19
C SER A 60 -10.57 -7.82 0.13
N ALA A 61 -10.62 -6.52 -0.18
CA ALA A 61 -9.45 -5.66 -0.19
C ALA A 61 -8.73 -5.66 1.18
N LYS A 62 -9.50 -5.70 2.28
CA LYS A 62 -8.96 -5.82 3.64
C LYS A 62 -8.02 -7.03 3.81
N VAL A 63 -8.49 -8.21 3.40
CA VAL A 63 -7.70 -9.45 3.54
C VAL A 63 -6.51 -9.45 2.57
N ARG A 64 -6.66 -8.89 1.37
CA ARG A 64 -5.55 -8.71 0.42
C ARG A 64 -4.45 -7.81 0.99
N GLU A 65 -4.83 -6.75 1.71
CA GLU A 65 -3.86 -5.92 2.42
C GLU A 65 -3.16 -6.67 3.55
N PHE A 66 -3.84 -7.53 4.31
CA PHE A 66 -3.19 -8.35 5.33
C PHE A 66 -2.08 -9.22 4.73
N VAL A 67 -2.35 -9.84 3.57
CA VAL A 67 -1.34 -10.63 2.83
C VAL A 67 -0.19 -9.73 2.36
N ALA A 68 -0.48 -8.56 1.79
CA ALA A 68 0.54 -7.61 1.35
C ALA A 68 1.44 -7.17 2.52
N ILE A 69 0.86 -6.81 3.66
CA ILE A 69 1.57 -6.39 4.87
C ILE A 69 2.48 -7.52 5.37
N ALA A 70 1.97 -8.74 5.47
CA ALA A 70 2.75 -9.91 5.88
C ALA A 70 3.98 -10.14 4.98
N LEU A 71 3.78 -10.10 3.65
CA LEU A 71 4.86 -10.26 2.67
C LEU A 71 5.88 -9.12 2.73
N LEU A 72 5.42 -7.88 2.91
CA LEU A 72 6.30 -6.71 3.06
C LEU A 72 7.13 -6.80 4.34
N CYS A 73 6.55 -7.25 5.46
CA CYS A 73 7.28 -7.47 6.71
C CYS A 73 8.38 -8.52 6.52
N PHE A 74 8.05 -9.63 5.84
CA PHE A 74 8.95 -10.75 5.61
C PHE A 74 10.13 -10.37 4.70
N ARG A 75 9.87 -9.70 3.58
CA ARG A 75 10.90 -9.29 2.62
C ARG A 75 11.82 -8.16 3.12
N GLY A 76 11.55 -7.61 4.30
CA GLY A 76 12.28 -6.45 4.82
C GLY A 76 11.90 -5.13 4.14
N GLY A 77 10.62 -4.97 3.80
CA GLY A 77 10.11 -3.72 3.23
C GLY A 77 10.34 -2.52 4.14
N GLU A 78 10.41 -1.34 3.51
CA GLU A 78 10.61 -0.09 4.23
C GLU A 78 9.41 0.28 5.10
N ARG A 79 9.68 0.94 6.22
CA ARG A 79 8.67 1.34 7.20
C ARG A 79 7.56 2.19 6.59
N ALA A 80 7.91 3.18 5.78
CA ALA A 80 6.93 4.05 5.12
C ALA A 80 5.94 3.26 4.25
N GLY A 81 6.42 2.23 3.56
CA GLY A 81 5.55 1.37 2.76
C GLY A 81 4.64 0.48 3.59
N LEU A 82 5.15 -0.08 4.69
CA LEU A 82 4.32 -0.83 5.64
C LEU A 82 3.21 0.04 6.23
N VAL A 83 3.54 1.26 6.65
CA VAL A 83 2.58 2.24 7.17
C VAL A 83 1.50 2.57 6.12
N ALA A 84 1.88 2.75 4.86
CA ALA A 84 0.94 3.01 3.77
C ALA A 84 -0.06 1.86 3.56
N HIS A 85 0.42 0.61 3.57
CA HIS A 85 -0.43 -0.56 3.44
C HIS A 85 -1.35 -0.78 4.66
N MET A 86 -0.85 -0.55 5.88
CA MET A 86 -1.67 -0.61 7.10
C MET A 86 -2.77 0.45 7.10
N LYS A 87 -2.47 1.70 6.68
CA LYS A 87 -3.49 2.75 6.52
C LYS A 87 -4.54 2.40 5.47
N ARG A 88 -4.14 1.79 4.35
CA ARG A 88 -5.10 1.28 3.35
C ARG A 88 -5.97 0.16 3.90
N ALA A 89 -5.41 -0.79 4.64
CA ALA A 89 -6.19 -1.84 5.30
C ALA A 89 -7.26 -1.23 6.22
N ILE A 90 -6.90 -0.21 7.01
CA ILE A 90 -7.84 0.53 7.87
C ILE A 90 -8.91 1.25 7.03
N GLY A 91 -8.53 1.84 5.89
CA GLY A 91 -9.48 2.41 4.93
C GLY A 91 -10.50 1.39 4.40
N PHE A 92 -10.15 0.10 4.38
CA PHE A 92 -11.06 -1.01 4.06
C PHE A 92 -11.71 -1.66 5.30
N GLY A 93 -11.68 -0.98 6.46
CA GLY A 93 -12.33 -1.42 7.68
C GLY A 93 -11.51 -2.37 8.55
N ALA A 94 -10.18 -2.43 8.37
CA ALA A 94 -9.32 -3.10 9.33
C ALA A 94 -9.21 -2.32 10.64
N THR A 95 -9.05 -3.04 11.75
CA THR A 95 -8.70 -2.45 13.05
C THR A 95 -7.22 -2.64 13.36
N PRO A 96 -6.62 -1.79 14.22
CA PRO A 96 -5.25 -2.04 14.69
C PRO A 96 -5.09 -3.40 15.41
N ALA A 97 -6.16 -3.90 16.05
CA ALA A 97 -6.16 -5.22 16.68
C ALA A 97 -6.09 -6.36 15.65
N GLU A 98 -6.84 -6.27 14.55
CA GLU A 98 -6.73 -7.24 13.44
C GLU A 98 -5.34 -7.19 12.81
N LEU A 99 -4.77 -6.00 12.62
CA LEU A 99 -3.40 -5.84 12.12
C LEU A 99 -2.39 -6.49 13.07
N PHE A 100 -2.56 -6.33 14.38
CA PHE A 100 -1.70 -6.99 15.36
C PHE A 100 -1.79 -8.51 15.28
N GLU A 101 -2.99 -9.10 15.17
CA GLU A 101 -3.17 -10.55 14.99
C GLU A 101 -2.51 -11.07 13.70
N VAL A 102 -2.56 -10.31 12.61
CA VAL A 102 -1.83 -10.65 11.37
C VAL A 102 -0.33 -10.71 11.62
N LEU A 103 0.22 -9.79 12.41
CA LEU A 103 1.64 -9.79 12.76
C LEU A 103 2.01 -10.97 13.67
N GLU A 104 1.17 -11.32 14.65
CA GLU A 104 1.35 -12.52 15.48
C GLU A 104 1.44 -13.77 14.61
N ALA A 105 0.54 -13.92 13.63
CA ALA A 105 0.57 -15.03 12.67
C ALA A 105 1.87 -15.07 11.83
N CYS A 106 2.51 -13.92 11.59
CA CYS A 106 3.77 -13.84 10.85
C CYS A 106 5.00 -14.31 11.64
N VAL A 107 4.96 -14.33 12.98
CA VAL A 107 6.12 -14.69 13.83
C VAL A 107 6.60 -16.10 13.53
N VAL A 108 5.68 -17.06 13.40
CA VAL A 108 6.01 -18.48 13.20
C VAL A 108 6.67 -18.73 11.84
N PRO A 109 6.09 -18.32 10.69
CA PRO A 109 6.70 -18.56 9.38
C PRO A 109 7.83 -17.57 9.03
N GLY A 110 7.80 -16.34 9.55
CA GLY A 110 8.71 -15.26 9.17
C GLY A 110 9.78 -14.92 10.21
N GLY A 111 9.70 -15.48 11.42
CA GLY A 111 10.59 -15.20 12.54
C GLY A 111 10.39 -13.82 13.19
N ALA A 112 11.09 -13.62 14.32
CA ALA A 112 11.05 -12.37 15.09
C ALA A 112 11.34 -11.09 14.26
N PRO A 113 12.27 -11.08 13.27
CA PRO A 113 12.50 -9.89 12.45
C PRO A 113 11.27 -9.44 11.66
N THR A 114 10.48 -10.38 11.15
CA THR A 114 9.23 -10.08 10.41
C THR A 114 8.23 -9.39 11.33
N PHE A 115 8.03 -9.96 12.52
CA PHE A 115 7.14 -9.38 13.54
C PHE A 115 7.59 -7.98 13.99
N HIS A 116 8.87 -7.82 14.35
CA HIS A 116 9.39 -6.53 14.82
C HIS A 116 9.27 -5.41 13.79
N ARG A 117 9.47 -5.70 12.50
CA ARG A 117 9.27 -4.71 11.44
C ARG A 117 7.81 -4.27 11.35
N GLY A 118 6.89 -5.23 11.31
CA GLY A 118 5.46 -4.95 11.28
C GLY A 118 5.01 -4.19 12.52
N LEU A 119 5.46 -4.58 13.71
CA LEU A 119 5.10 -3.94 14.97
C LEU A 119 5.54 -2.47 14.99
N GLY A 120 6.75 -2.19 14.52
CA GLY A 120 7.23 -0.82 14.40
C GLY A 120 6.37 0.05 13.49
N ALA A 121 5.91 -0.49 12.35
CA ALA A 121 5.00 0.23 11.46
C ALA A 121 3.62 0.41 12.09
N LEU A 122 3.10 -0.60 12.78
CA LEU A 122 1.80 -0.53 13.46
C LEU A 122 1.79 0.52 14.57
N MET A 123 2.88 0.64 15.35
CA MET A 123 3.02 1.71 16.36
C MET A 123 2.86 3.08 15.73
N GLU A 124 3.47 3.34 14.58
CA GLU A 124 3.37 4.64 13.89
C GLU A 124 1.95 4.92 13.37
N VAL A 125 1.23 3.89 12.91
CA VAL A 125 -0.18 4.03 12.52
C VAL A 125 -1.04 4.37 13.72
N VAL A 126 -0.81 3.68 14.84
CA VAL A 126 -1.56 3.79 16.08
C VAL A 126 -1.30 5.11 16.82
N ASP A 127 -0.06 5.56 16.90
CA ASP A 127 0.28 6.85 17.52
C ASP A 127 -0.37 8.03 16.78
N GLY A 128 -0.66 7.86 15.48
CA GLY A 128 -1.46 8.79 14.68
C GLY A 128 -2.99 8.68 14.87
N THR A 129 -3.50 7.60 15.48
CA THR A 129 -4.94 7.31 15.62
C THR A 129 -5.42 7.07 17.06
N GLY A 130 -4.51 7.13 18.05
CA GLY A 130 -4.72 6.69 19.43
C GLY A 130 -4.49 5.18 19.61
N SER A 131 -3.96 4.78 20.76
CA SER A 131 -3.69 3.38 21.13
C SER A 131 -4.93 2.49 20.98
N PRO A 132 -4.81 1.27 20.42
CA PRO A 132 -5.93 0.34 20.44
C PRO A 132 -6.34 0.05 21.89
N PRO A 133 -7.64 -0.13 22.16
CA PRO A 133 -8.07 -0.59 23.47
C PRO A 133 -7.40 -1.94 23.75
N ALA A 134 -6.81 -2.07 24.95
CA ALA A 134 -6.46 -3.37 25.48
C ALA A 134 -7.75 -4.21 25.53
N ARG A 135 -7.65 -5.48 25.13
CA ARG A 135 -8.76 -6.42 25.22
C ARG A 135 -9.30 -6.53 26.63
#